data_AF-A0A4U8TJV1-F1
#
_entry.id   AF-A0A4U8TJV1-F1
#
_cell.length_a   1.000
_cell.length_b   1.000
_cell.length_c   1.000
_cell.angle_alpha   90.00
_cell.angle_beta   90.00
_cell.angle_gamma   90.00
#
_symmetry.space_group_name_H-M   'P 1'
#
loop_
_entity.id
_entity.type
_entity.pdbx_description
1 polymer ?
#
loop_
_entity_poly.entity_id
_entity_poly.type
_entity_poly.pdbx_seq_one_letter_code
_entity_poly.pdbx_strand_id
1 'polypeptide(L)'
;MNLKQKIDTLKTQGYEIDKVKLEVGYEEEVSERLSEHFWVKDMIQTSYGQMYIDLNKKFAMQPKYNRQLKKLCAELEKIRQFALNNGYILQITSGVRCPELNKKLEPNASKTSQHLSASAADMIFVKNGIFSKEGLKLIYKALYSSNPAERIQGIDRDKTFSQIIIERNKNSVWLHCAIFDDKYVANRRMQYGNQWVEKTEYRYSPNGQANNCPLLDSISDLDKI
;
A
#
# COMPACT_ATOMS: atom_id res chain seq x y z
N MET A 1 11.80 -10.72 36.93
CA MET A 1 10.54 -9.93 37.02
C MET A 1 9.66 -10.23 35.83
N ASN A 2 8.40 -10.57 36.08
CA ASN A 2 7.39 -10.70 35.03
C ASN A 2 6.98 -9.31 34.49
N LEU A 3 6.27 -9.28 33.36
CA LEU A 3 5.94 -8.05 32.63
C LEU A 3 5.13 -7.06 33.49
N LYS A 4 4.20 -7.57 34.30
CA LYS A 4 3.40 -6.78 35.24
C LYS A 4 4.29 -6.08 36.27
N GLN A 5 5.24 -6.81 36.85
CA GLN A 5 6.18 -6.25 37.81
C GLN A 5 7.04 -5.14 37.19
N LYS A 6 7.52 -5.28 35.94
CA LYS A 6 8.31 -4.23 35.26
C LYS A 6 7.52 -2.94 35.04
N ILE A 7 6.26 -3.06 34.61
CA ILE A 7 5.37 -1.91 34.40
C ILE A 7 5.06 -1.21 35.72
N ASP A 8 4.79 -1.99 36.77
CA ASP A 8 4.49 -1.44 38.09
C ASP A 8 5.73 -0.69 38.65
N THR A 9 6.94 -1.22 38.45
CA THR A 9 8.19 -0.53 38.84
C THR A 9 8.39 0.80 38.09
N LEU A 10 8.19 0.84 36.77
CA LEU A 10 8.40 2.06 35.99
C LEU A 10 7.33 3.12 36.28
N LYS A 11 6.08 2.71 36.55
CA LYS A 11 5.01 3.61 37.02
C LYS A 11 5.36 4.21 38.39
N THR A 12 5.90 3.40 39.31
CA THR A 12 6.35 3.92 40.62
C THR A 12 7.53 4.89 40.52
N GLN A 13 8.28 4.85 39.42
CA GLN A 13 9.39 5.78 39.15
C GLN A 13 8.96 7.05 38.41
N GLY A 14 7.65 7.28 38.21
CA GLY A 14 7.12 8.52 37.65
C GLY A 14 7.20 8.64 36.12
N TYR A 15 7.50 7.55 35.41
CA TYR A 15 7.50 7.55 33.95
C TYR A 15 6.07 7.54 33.41
N GLU A 16 5.73 8.51 32.55
CA GLU A 16 4.49 8.49 31.78
C GLU A 16 4.44 7.26 30.87
N ILE A 17 3.29 6.59 30.80
CA ILE A 17 3.08 5.32 30.08
C ILE A 17 3.50 5.43 28.60
N ASP A 18 3.38 6.61 28.00
CA ASP A 18 3.76 6.86 26.62
C ASP A 18 5.28 6.90 26.40
N LYS A 19 6.09 7.24 27.41
CA LYS A 19 7.56 7.08 27.38
C LYS A 19 7.99 5.63 27.62
N VAL A 20 7.24 4.87 28.42
CA VAL A 20 7.54 3.46 28.68
C VAL A 20 7.43 2.62 27.41
N LYS A 21 6.47 2.90 26.52
CA LYS A 21 6.32 2.18 25.23
C LYS A 21 7.59 2.22 24.34
N LEU A 22 8.41 3.27 24.46
CA LEU A 22 9.67 3.43 23.72
C LEU A 22 10.83 2.63 24.34
N GLU A 23 10.87 2.46 25.66
CA GLU A 23 11.97 1.75 26.35
C GLU A 23 11.77 0.22 26.42
N VAL A 24 10.53 -0.28 26.43
CA VAL A 24 10.27 -1.74 26.46
C VAL A 24 10.25 -2.42 25.09
N GLY A 25 10.49 -1.68 24.00
CA GLY A 25 10.54 -2.27 22.66
C GLY A 25 9.30 -3.10 22.37
N TYR A 26 8.13 -2.45 22.28
CA TYR A 26 6.98 -3.08 21.62
C TYR A 26 7.34 -3.32 20.15
N GLU A 27 8.09 -4.37 19.88
CA GLU A 27 8.11 -4.97 18.57
C GLU A 27 6.68 -5.49 18.36
N GLU A 28 5.88 -4.77 17.58
CA GLU A 28 4.62 -5.31 17.07
C GLU A 28 4.90 -6.71 16.55
N GLU A 29 4.27 -7.70 17.17
CA GLU A 29 4.51 -9.12 16.89
C GLU A 29 4.33 -9.37 15.40
N VAL A 30 5.36 -9.91 14.75
CA VAL A 30 5.26 -10.33 13.34
C VAL A 30 4.13 -11.34 13.23
N SER A 31 3.16 -11.07 12.36
CA SER A 31 2.00 -11.93 12.19
C SER A 31 1.68 -12.14 10.72
N GLU A 32 1.21 -13.35 10.38
CA GLU A 32 0.65 -13.62 9.06
C GLU A 32 -0.67 -12.87 8.84
N ARG A 33 -1.39 -12.52 9.92
CA ARG A 33 -2.59 -11.69 9.85
C ARG A 33 -2.18 -10.22 9.89
N LEU A 34 -2.48 -9.48 8.82
CA LEU A 34 -2.06 -8.08 8.64
C LEU A 34 -3.17 -7.10 9.04
N SER A 35 -4.42 -7.50 8.85
CA SER A 35 -5.62 -6.79 9.33
C SER A 35 -6.76 -7.79 9.55
N GLU A 36 -8.00 -7.31 9.70
CA GLU A 36 -9.14 -8.18 9.90
C GLU A 36 -9.33 -9.17 8.74
N HIS A 37 -9.17 -8.71 7.49
CA HIS A 37 -9.45 -9.43 6.26
C HIS A 37 -8.23 -9.65 5.36
N PHE A 38 -7.07 -9.06 5.67
CA PHE A 38 -5.84 -9.24 4.90
C PHE A 38 -4.79 -10.06 5.64
N TRP A 39 -4.14 -10.94 4.88
CA TRP A 39 -3.09 -11.85 5.33
C TRP A 39 -1.85 -11.71 4.45
N VAL A 40 -0.70 -12.14 4.95
CA VAL A 40 0.56 -12.18 4.20
C VAL A 40 0.40 -12.96 2.90
N LYS A 41 -0.36 -14.06 2.90
CA LYS A 41 -0.64 -14.85 1.69
C LYS A 41 -1.30 -14.04 0.57
N ASP A 42 -2.04 -12.98 0.89
CA ASP A 42 -2.71 -12.14 -0.10
C ASP A 42 -1.72 -11.14 -0.73
N MET A 43 -0.65 -10.80 -0.02
CA MET A 43 0.33 -9.78 -0.42
C MET A 43 1.54 -10.34 -1.19
N ILE A 44 1.80 -11.64 -1.11
CA ILE A 44 3.03 -12.26 -1.64
C ILE A 44 2.87 -12.87 -3.03
N GLN A 45 1.65 -12.88 -3.56
CA GLN A 45 1.34 -13.55 -4.81
C GLN A 45 2.10 -12.97 -5.99
N THR A 46 2.50 -13.85 -6.91
CA THR A 46 3.19 -13.47 -8.15
C THR A 46 3.07 -14.59 -9.18
N SER A 47 3.04 -14.23 -10.47
CA SER A 47 3.02 -15.18 -11.58
C SER A 47 4.38 -15.82 -11.88
N TYR A 48 5.45 -15.38 -11.21
CA TYR A 48 6.82 -15.87 -11.46
C TYR A 48 7.15 -17.19 -10.75
N GLY A 49 6.17 -17.82 -10.09
CA GLY A 49 6.27 -19.16 -9.51
C GLY A 49 6.60 -19.21 -8.02
N GLN A 50 6.52 -20.42 -7.45
CA GLN A 50 6.58 -20.66 -6.00
C GLN A 50 7.85 -20.11 -5.34
N MET A 51 9.00 -20.22 -6.00
CA MET A 51 10.27 -19.69 -5.49
C MET A 51 10.17 -18.21 -5.11
N TYR A 52 9.53 -17.38 -5.94
CA TYR A 52 9.39 -15.94 -5.67
C TYR A 52 8.28 -15.65 -4.65
N ILE A 53 7.25 -16.50 -4.57
CA ILE A 53 6.23 -16.43 -3.50
C ILE A 53 6.90 -16.68 -2.14
N ASP A 54 7.80 -17.67 -2.05
CA ASP A 54 8.53 -17.99 -0.83
C ASP A 54 9.50 -16.86 -0.43
N LEU A 55 10.22 -16.29 -1.40
CA LEU A 55 11.08 -15.12 -1.17
C LEU A 55 10.28 -13.90 -0.71
N ASN A 56 9.13 -13.62 -1.35
CA ASN A 56 8.21 -12.58 -0.93
C ASN A 56 7.70 -12.83 0.50
N LYS A 57 7.34 -14.07 0.85
CA LYS A 57 6.90 -14.43 2.21
C LYS A 57 8.01 -14.15 3.23
N LYS A 58 9.24 -14.63 2.97
CA LYS A 58 10.39 -14.38 3.85
C LYS A 58 10.65 -12.88 4.02
N PHE A 59 10.51 -12.10 2.95
CA PHE A 59 10.66 -10.65 2.98
C PHE A 59 9.53 -9.96 3.78
N ALA A 60 8.27 -10.32 3.52
CA ALA A 60 7.09 -9.78 4.20
C ALA A 60 7.07 -10.08 5.72
N MET A 61 7.69 -11.19 6.13
CA MET A 61 7.75 -11.60 7.55
C MET A 61 8.91 -10.95 8.33
N GLN A 62 9.75 -10.11 7.71
CA GLN A 62 10.71 -9.34 8.51
C GLN A 62 9.98 -8.22 9.27
N PRO A 63 10.36 -7.90 10.52
CA PRO A 63 9.60 -6.98 11.38
C PRO A 63 9.25 -5.63 10.73
N LYS A 64 10.22 -5.04 10.01
CA LYS A 64 10.04 -3.76 9.31
C LYS A 64 8.94 -3.84 8.24
N TYR A 65 8.97 -4.85 7.39
CA TYR A 65 8.04 -4.98 6.27
C TYR A 65 6.68 -5.45 6.74
N ASN A 66 6.62 -6.35 7.73
CA ASN A 66 5.35 -6.77 8.33
C ASN A 66 4.60 -5.59 8.96
N ARG A 67 5.31 -4.73 9.71
CA ARG A 67 4.75 -3.48 10.26
C ARG A 67 4.22 -2.56 9.17
N GLN A 68 4.97 -2.40 8.08
CA GLN A 68 4.54 -1.54 6.97
C GLN A 68 3.31 -2.12 6.26
N LEU A 69 3.25 -3.43 6.07
CA LEU A 69 2.07 -4.11 5.52
C LEU A 69 0.86 -3.94 6.42
N LYS A 70 0.99 -4.03 7.74
CA LYS A 70 -0.12 -3.79 8.68
C LYS A 70 -0.69 -2.38 8.51
N LYS A 71 0.18 -1.36 8.39
CA LYS A 71 -0.25 0.02 8.11
C LYS A 71 -0.98 0.13 6.77
N LEU A 72 -0.43 -0.48 5.72
CA LEU A 72 -1.08 -0.50 4.41
C LEU A 72 -2.45 -1.18 4.49
N CYS A 73 -2.53 -2.37 5.08
CA CYS A 73 -3.75 -3.15 5.19
C CYS A 73 -4.83 -2.41 5.99
N ALA A 74 -4.48 -1.68 7.04
CA ALA A 74 -5.43 -0.86 7.79
C ALA A 74 -6.14 0.19 6.90
N GLU A 75 -5.42 0.78 5.95
CA GLU A 75 -6.00 1.71 4.98
C GLU A 75 -6.78 0.98 3.88
N LEU A 76 -6.29 -0.19 3.44
CA LEU A 76 -7.00 -1.02 2.46
C LEU A 76 -8.32 -1.58 3.00
N GLU A 77 -8.48 -1.80 4.31
CA GLU A 77 -9.76 -2.22 4.90
C GLU A 77 -10.88 -1.20 4.62
N LYS A 78 -10.56 0.09 4.65
CA LYS A 78 -11.51 1.17 4.35
C LYS A 78 -11.95 1.11 2.89
N ILE A 79 -11.00 0.87 1.97
CA ILE A 79 -11.29 0.66 0.54
C ILE A 79 -12.11 -0.62 0.34
N ARG A 80 -11.73 -1.71 1.01
CA ARG A 80 -12.39 -3.02 0.95
C ARG A 80 -13.85 -2.91 1.39
N GLN A 81 -14.12 -2.24 2.50
CA GLN A 81 -15.48 -2.05 3.01
C GLN A 81 -16.32 -1.19 2.07
N PHE A 82 -15.77 -0.10 1.55
CA PHE A 82 -16.48 0.72 0.57
C PHE A 82 -16.79 -0.07 -0.72
N ALA A 83 -15.84 -0.86 -1.23
CA ALA A 83 -16.06 -1.72 -2.38
C ALA A 83 -17.17 -2.74 -2.12
N LEU A 84 -17.15 -3.40 -0.95
CA LEU A 84 -18.15 -4.39 -0.55
C LEU A 84 -19.56 -3.79 -0.48
N ASN A 85 -19.69 -2.60 0.10
CA ASN A 85 -20.97 -1.87 0.17
C ASN A 85 -21.53 -1.51 -1.21
N ASN A 86 -20.69 -1.49 -2.25
CA ASN A 86 -21.06 -1.25 -3.63
C ASN A 86 -21.15 -2.53 -4.48
N GLY A 87 -21.11 -3.71 -3.84
CA GLY A 87 -21.25 -5.00 -4.51
C GLY A 87 -20.00 -5.46 -5.25
N TYR A 88 -18.82 -4.99 -4.84
CA TYR A 88 -17.52 -5.40 -5.39
C TYR A 88 -16.65 -6.06 -4.31
N ILE A 89 -15.85 -7.04 -4.72
CA ILE A 89 -14.82 -7.65 -3.87
C ILE A 89 -13.46 -7.10 -4.31
N LEU A 90 -12.68 -6.60 -3.35
CA LEU A 90 -11.30 -6.19 -3.57
C LEU A 90 -10.41 -7.43 -3.55
N GLN A 91 -9.60 -7.62 -4.59
CA GLN A 91 -8.58 -8.66 -4.65
C GLN A 91 -7.20 -8.03 -4.83
N ILE A 92 -6.24 -8.44 -3.98
CA ILE A 92 -4.84 -8.06 -4.12
C ILE A 92 -4.20 -8.98 -5.15
N THR A 93 -3.52 -8.37 -6.13
CA THR A 93 -2.80 -9.08 -7.19
C THR A 93 -1.29 -9.06 -6.97
N SER A 94 -0.78 -8.06 -6.23
CA SER A 94 0.62 -7.94 -5.83
C SER A 94 0.72 -6.94 -4.67
N GLY A 95 1.51 -7.24 -3.63
CA GLY A 95 1.70 -6.34 -2.48
C GLY A 95 3.19 -6.15 -2.16
N VAL A 96 3.86 -7.24 -1.78
CA VAL A 96 5.31 -7.25 -1.55
C VAL A 96 6.05 -7.70 -2.79
N ARG A 97 7.15 -7.03 -3.10
CA ARG A 97 8.16 -7.53 -4.03
C ARG A 97 9.51 -7.53 -3.33
N CYS A 98 10.07 -8.71 -3.09
CA CYS A 98 11.46 -8.83 -2.67
C CYS A 98 12.41 -8.28 -3.75
N PRO A 99 13.64 -7.86 -3.39
CA PRO A 99 14.61 -7.34 -4.35
C PRO A 99 14.86 -8.28 -5.54
N GLU A 100 14.88 -9.59 -5.31
CA GLU A 100 15.08 -10.63 -6.30
C GLU A 100 13.93 -10.66 -7.32
N LEU A 101 12.68 -10.59 -6.86
CA LEU A 101 11.52 -10.49 -7.74
C LEU A 101 11.51 -9.16 -8.50
N ASN A 102 11.80 -8.04 -7.83
CA ASN A 102 11.81 -6.74 -8.49
C ASN A 102 12.88 -6.67 -9.59
N LYS A 103 14.06 -7.25 -9.36
CA LYS A 103 15.10 -7.40 -10.38
C LYS A 103 14.64 -8.28 -11.54
N LYS A 104 13.90 -9.36 -11.27
CA LYS A 104 13.35 -10.25 -12.31
C LYS A 104 12.32 -9.54 -13.20
N LEU A 105 11.64 -8.52 -12.69
CA LEU A 105 10.68 -7.69 -13.40
C LEU A 105 11.32 -6.59 -14.26
N GLU A 106 12.65 -6.39 -14.18
CA GLU A 106 13.35 -5.45 -15.06
C GLU A 106 13.20 -5.84 -16.55
N PRO A 107 13.10 -4.86 -17.47
CA PRO A 107 13.21 -3.41 -17.25
C PRO A 107 11.91 -2.72 -16.80
N ASN A 108 10.81 -3.46 -16.63
CA ASN A 108 9.49 -2.88 -16.38
C ASN A 108 9.24 -2.50 -14.91
N ALA A 109 10.10 -2.93 -13.99
CA ALA A 109 10.03 -2.55 -12.59
C ALA A 109 10.98 -1.40 -12.24
N SER A 110 10.46 -0.44 -11.48
CA SER A 110 11.29 0.63 -10.90
C SER A 110 12.13 0.12 -9.73
N LYS A 111 13.41 0.54 -9.70
CA LYS A 111 14.33 0.31 -8.57
C LYS A 111 13.90 1.04 -7.29
N THR A 112 13.03 2.05 -7.42
CA THR A 112 12.48 2.83 -6.31
C THR A 112 11.02 2.48 -6.02
N SER A 113 10.52 1.35 -6.52
CA SER A 113 9.15 0.89 -6.28
C SER A 113 8.83 0.76 -4.79
N GLN A 114 7.64 1.20 -4.39
CA GLN A 114 7.16 1.08 -3.01
C GLN A 114 6.72 -0.36 -2.64
N HIS A 115 6.61 -1.27 -3.61
CA HIS A 115 6.52 -2.71 -3.30
C HIS A 115 7.76 -3.24 -2.59
N LEU A 116 8.95 -2.63 -2.82
CA LEU A 116 10.20 -2.98 -2.13
C LEU A 116 10.24 -2.49 -0.67
N SER A 117 9.36 -1.57 -0.29
CA SER A 117 9.16 -1.12 1.10
C SER A 117 7.93 -1.74 1.75
N ALA A 118 7.20 -2.62 1.05
CA ALA A 118 5.96 -3.23 1.50
C ALA A 118 4.88 -2.18 1.89
N SER A 119 4.87 -1.07 1.16
CA SER A 119 3.94 0.06 1.37
C SER A 119 3.00 0.27 0.19
N ALA A 120 3.03 -0.61 -0.82
CA ALA A 120 2.17 -0.55 -1.99
C ALA A 120 1.39 -1.85 -2.22
N ALA A 121 0.24 -1.75 -2.87
CA ALA A 121 -0.55 -2.87 -3.35
C ALA A 121 -1.17 -2.57 -4.71
N ASP A 122 -1.15 -3.58 -5.57
CA ASP A 122 -1.86 -3.66 -6.84
C ASP A 122 -3.15 -4.43 -6.62
N MET A 123 -4.28 -3.79 -6.88
CA MET A 123 -5.60 -4.36 -6.60
C MET A 123 -6.52 -4.30 -7.81
N ILE A 124 -7.37 -5.32 -7.88
CA ILE A 124 -8.49 -5.37 -8.81
C ILE A 124 -9.79 -5.48 -8.02
N PHE A 125 -10.89 -5.14 -8.70
CA PHE A 125 -12.23 -5.26 -8.14
C PHE A 125 -13.00 -6.27 -8.97
N VAL A 126 -13.67 -7.19 -8.30
CA VAL A 126 -14.44 -8.25 -8.95
C VAL A 126 -15.91 -8.19 -8.55
N LYS A 127 -16.78 -8.55 -9.48
CA LYS A 127 -18.23 -8.73 -9.27
C LYS A 127 -18.62 -10.05 -9.90
N ASN A 128 -19.33 -10.90 -9.15
CA ASN A 128 -19.71 -12.25 -9.59
C ASN A 128 -18.50 -13.09 -10.09
N GLY A 129 -17.35 -12.95 -9.42
CA GLY A 129 -16.12 -13.69 -9.76
C GLY A 129 -15.35 -13.17 -10.98
N ILE A 130 -15.80 -12.07 -11.61
CA ILE A 130 -15.19 -11.51 -12.82
C ILE A 130 -14.64 -10.12 -12.53
N PHE A 131 -13.49 -9.80 -13.11
CA PHE A 131 -12.91 -8.45 -13.07
C PHE A 131 -13.92 -7.39 -13.53
N SER A 132 -14.05 -6.32 -12.76
CA SER A 132 -14.97 -5.21 -12.99
C SER A 132 -14.23 -3.89 -13.18
N LYS A 133 -14.23 -3.39 -14.41
CA LYS A 133 -13.75 -2.03 -14.72
C LYS A 133 -14.56 -0.96 -13.99
N GLU A 134 -15.87 -1.13 -13.89
CA GLU A 134 -16.74 -0.19 -13.19
C GLU A 134 -16.46 -0.13 -11.69
N GLY A 135 -16.07 -1.26 -11.09
CA GLY A 135 -15.57 -1.29 -9.71
C GLY A 135 -14.30 -0.46 -9.55
N LEU A 136 -13.32 -0.66 -10.45
CA LEU A 136 -12.09 0.13 -10.45
C LEU A 136 -12.36 1.63 -10.61
N LYS A 137 -13.21 2.02 -11.57
CA LYS A 137 -13.61 3.42 -11.79
C LYS A 137 -14.28 4.03 -10.55
N LEU A 138 -15.22 3.31 -9.94
CA LEU A 138 -15.94 3.77 -8.76
C LEU A 138 -14.98 4.05 -7.61
N ILE A 139 -14.08 3.10 -7.30
CA ILE A 139 -13.13 3.24 -6.20
C ILE A 139 -12.14 4.37 -6.47
N TYR A 140 -11.63 4.47 -7.69
CA TYR A 140 -10.74 5.56 -8.05
C TYR A 140 -11.42 6.93 -7.90
N LYS A 141 -12.66 7.09 -8.40
CA LYS A 141 -13.43 8.33 -8.23
C LYS A 141 -13.68 8.64 -6.75
N ALA A 142 -14.04 7.65 -5.94
CA ALA A 142 -14.28 7.83 -4.50
C ALA A 142 -13.02 8.25 -3.73
N LEU A 143 -11.83 7.78 -4.13
CA LEU A 143 -10.55 8.20 -3.54
C LEU A 143 -10.20 9.66 -3.86
N TYR A 144 -10.70 10.21 -4.98
CA TYR A 144 -10.43 11.57 -5.45
C TYR A 144 -11.58 12.55 -5.21
N SER A 145 -12.76 12.08 -4.79
CA SER A 145 -13.93 12.95 -4.64
C SER A 145 -13.74 13.96 -3.51
N SER A 146 -14.02 15.23 -3.80
CA SER A 146 -14.14 16.29 -2.81
C SER A 146 -15.51 16.29 -2.11
N ASN A 147 -16.50 15.55 -2.65
CA ASN A 147 -17.82 15.42 -2.07
C ASN A 147 -17.79 14.39 -0.91
N PRO A 148 -18.10 14.80 0.34
CA PRO A 148 -18.11 13.88 1.48
C PRO A 148 -19.07 12.70 1.35
N ALA A 149 -20.12 12.82 0.52
CA ALA A 149 -21.09 11.75 0.29
C ALA A 149 -20.58 10.65 -0.65
N GLU A 150 -19.59 10.96 -1.48
CA GLU A 150 -19.05 10.04 -2.50
C GLU A 150 -17.67 9.48 -2.14
N ARG A 151 -17.00 10.07 -1.15
CA ARG A 151 -15.66 9.65 -0.74
C ARG A 151 -15.67 8.41 0.16
N ILE A 152 -14.54 7.73 0.20
CA ILE A 152 -14.29 6.64 1.16
C ILE A 152 -14.10 7.25 2.56
N GLN A 153 -15.01 6.94 3.49
CA GLN A 153 -14.94 7.47 4.85
C GLN A 153 -13.67 7.01 5.58
N GLY A 154 -13.09 7.91 6.38
CA GLY A 154 -11.89 7.64 7.17
C GLY A 154 -10.57 7.65 6.38
N ILE A 155 -10.61 7.98 5.09
CA ILE A 155 -9.41 8.21 4.27
C ILE A 155 -9.25 9.72 4.02
N ASP A 156 -8.14 10.28 4.51
CA ASP A 156 -7.63 11.57 4.05
C ASP A 156 -6.57 11.26 2.99
N ARG A 157 -6.95 11.30 1.71
CA ARG A 157 -6.12 10.87 0.57
C ARG A 157 -4.72 11.49 0.64
N ASP A 158 -4.65 12.80 0.83
CA ASP A 158 -3.41 13.58 0.74
C ASP A 158 -2.45 13.33 1.91
N LYS A 159 -2.98 12.81 3.02
CA LYS A 159 -2.17 12.37 4.17
C LYS A 159 -1.88 10.88 4.18
N THR A 160 -2.68 10.10 3.46
CA THR A 160 -2.63 8.63 3.50
C THR A 160 -1.77 8.07 2.38
N PHE A 161 -2.05 8.48 1.14
CA PHE A 161 -1.50 7.87 -0.05
C PHE A 161 -0.46 8.76 -0.71
N SER A 162 0.71 8.19 -0.91
CA SER A 162 1.80 8.76 -1.69
C SER A 162 1.63 8.53 -3.20
N GLN A 163 0.90 7.48 -3.58
CA GLN A 163 0.57 7.13 -4.96
C GLN A 163 -0.82 6.49 -5.02
N ILE A 164 -1.61 6.93 -5.99
CA ILE A 164 -2.84 6.27 -6.43
C ILE A 164 -2.82 6.34 -7.95
N ILE A 165 -2.60 5.22 -8.62
CA ILE A 165 -2.32 5.17 -10.05
C ILE A 165 -3.12 4.04 -10.66
N ILE A 166 -3.71 4.28 -11.83
CA ILE A 166 -4.27 3.19 -12.64
C ILE A 166 -3.18 2.73 -13.58
N GLU A 167 -2.72 1.50 -13.37
CA GLU A 167 -1.69 0.88 -14.17
C GLU A 167 -2.32 -0.17 -15.08
N ARG A 168 -1.69 -0.41 -16.24
CA ARG A 168 -2.14 -1.40 -17.20
C ARG A 168 -1.00 -2.01 -17.99
N ASN A 169 -1.17 -3.26 -18.38
CA ASN A 169 -0.40 -3.87 -19.46
C ASN A 169 -1.34 -4.22 -20.62
N LYS A 170 -0.85 -4.95 -21.63
CA LYS A 170 -1.65 -5.32 -22.81
C LYS A 170 -2.96 -6.04 -22.48
N ASN A 171 -3.00 -6.79 -21.37
CA ASN A 171 -4.07 -7.75 -21.07
C ASN A 171 -4.79 -7.45 -19.75
N SER A 172 -4.37 -6.43 -18.99
CA SER A 172 -4.82 -6.25 -17.61
C SER A 172 -4.70 -4.80 -17.17
N VAL A 173 -5.59 -4.40 -16.26
CA VAL A 173 -5.61 -3.08 -15.61
C VAL A 173 -5.84 -3.29 -14.11
N TRP A 174 -5.17 -2.50 -13.29
CA TRP A 174 -5.29 -2.55 -11.84
C TRP A 174 -5.13 -1.16 -11.23
N LEU A 175 -5.55 -1.03 -9.98
CA LEU A 175 -5.30 0.15 -9.15
C LEU A 175 -4.05 -0.11 -8.32
N HIS A 176 -3.02 0.70 -8.51
CA HIS A 176 -1.84 0.77 -7.65
C HIS A 176 -2.07 1.81 -6.56
N CYS A 177 -2.00 1.40 -5.29
CA CYS A 177 -2.07 2.30 -4.14
C CYS A 177 -0.82 2.12 -3.28
N ALA A 178 -0.16 3.22 -2.92
CA ALA A 178 0.96 3.22 -1.99
C ALA A 178 0.79 4.25 -0.88
N ILE A 179 0.90 3.81 0.38
CA ILE A 179 0.89 4.72 1.54
C ILE A 179 2.22 5.45 1.67
N PHE A 180 2.22 6.62 2.32
CA PHE A 180 3.47 7.29 2.64
C PHE A 180 4.38 6.39 3.49
N ASP A 181 5.63 6.27 3.08
CA ASP A 181 6.69 5.64 3.86
C ASP A 181 7.93 6.55 3.89
N ASP A 182 8.71 6.46 4.98
CA ASP A 182 9.85 7.34 5.21
C ASP A 182 10.91 7.26 4.09
N LYS A 183 11.06 6.08 3.48
CA LYS A 183 12.02 5.85 2.40
C LYS A 183 11.58 6.58 1.13
N TYR A 184 10.29 6.53 0.81
CA TYR A 184 9.71 7.24 -0.32
C TYR A 184 9.80 8.76 -0.11
N VAL A 185 9.43 9.24 1.08
CA VAL A 185 9.54 10.67 1.44
C VAL A 185 10.99 11.14 1.34
N ALA A 186 11.95 10.38 1.86
CA ALA A 186 13.37 10.70 1.78
C ALA A 186 13.87 10.76 0.33
N ASN A 187 13.54 9.76 -0.48
CA ASN A 187 13.91 9.72 -1.90
C ASN A 187 13.32 10.91 -2.68
N ARG A 188 12.06 11.29 -2.40
CA ARG A 188 11.43 12.44 -3.05
C ARG A 188 12.02 13.77 -2.60
N ARG A 189 12.36 13.93 -1.31
CA ARG A 189 13.09 15.11 -0.83
C ARG A 189 14.46 15.24 -1.48
N MET A 190 15.20 14.14 -1.66
CA MET A 190 16.47 14.16 -2.40
C MET A 190 16.28 14.56 -3.86
N GLN A 191 15.21 14.08 -4.51
CA GLN A 191 14.97 14.32 -5.93
C GLN A 191 14.40 15.72 -6.23
N TYR A 192 13.64 16.33 -5.30
CA TYR A 192 12.87 17.57 -5.57
C TYR A 192 13.01 18.66 -4.50
N GLY A 193 13.82 18.46 -3.46
CA GLY A 193 14.01 19.42 -2.37
C GLY A 193 12.78 19.60 -1.46
N ASN A 194 12.80 20.65 -0.64
CA ASN A 194 11.74 20.95 0.35
C ASN A 194 10.41 21.42 -0.27
N GLN A 195 10.41 21.79 -1.55
CA GLN A 195 9.19 22.20 -2.29
C GLN A 195 8.19 21.05 -2.48
N TRP A 196 8.59 19.81 -2.22
CA TRP A 196 7.71 18.64 -2.30
C TRP A 196 6.66 18.58 -1.19
N VAL A 197 6.90 19.22 -0.03
CA VAL A 197 5.99 19.13 1.13
C VAL A 197 4.76 20.03 0.98
N GLU A 198 4.84 21.09 0.19
CA GLU A 198 3.71 22.01 -0.08
C GLU A 198 2.95 21.70 -1.36
N LYS A 199 3.49 20.80 -2.17
CA LYS A 199 2.92 20.37 -3.44
C LYS A 199 2.79 18.86 -3.41
N THR A 200 1.67 18.36 -2.87
CA THR A 200 0.97 17.21 -3.49
C THR A 200 0.48 17.61 -4.88
N GLU A 201 1.37 18.16 -5.71
CA GLU A 201 1.18 18.28 -7.14
C GLU A 201 1.13 16.86 -7.66
N TYR A 202 -0.07 16.50 -8.10
CA TYR A 202 -0.38 15.57 -9.18
C TYR A 202 0.83 15.30 -10.07
N ARG A 203 1.65 14.32 -9.70
CA ARG A 203 2.70 13.84 -10.59
C ARG A 203 2.15 12.74 -11.47
N TYR A 204 1.52 13.22 -12.54
CA TYR A 204 1.87 12.75 -13.85
C TYR A 204 3.41 12.75 -13.94
N SER A 205 4.02 11.61 -14.27
CA SER A 205 5.47 11.52 -14.46
C SER A 205 5.71 11.49 -15.97
N PRO A 206 6.02 12.61 -16.62
CA PRO A 206 6.31 12.61 -18.05
C PRO A 206 7.60 11.84 -18.37
N ASN A 207 8.49 11.65 -17.37
CA ASN A 207 9.84 11.12 -17.56
C ASN A 207 10.20 9.99 -16.57
N GLY A 208 9.22 9.16 -16.21
CA GLY A 208 9.46 7.92 -15.46
C GLY A 208 9.29 6.76 -16.40
N GLN A 209 10.35 6.40 -17.12
CA GLN A 209 10.38 5.26 -18.04
C GLN A 209 9.96 3.95 -17.33
N ALA A 210 8.66 3.67 -17.32
CA ALA A 210 8.13 2.33 -17.50
C ALA A 210 7.82 2.24 -18.99
N ASN A 211 8.84 1.97 -19.81
CA ASN A 211 8.69 1.79 -21.25
C ASN A 211 7.68 0.66 -21.48
N ASN A 212 6.41 1.03 -21.74
CA ASN A 212 5.22 0.23 -22.09
C ASN A 212 4.03 0.21 -21.11
N CYS A 213 3.97 1.05 -20.07
CA CYS A 213 2.71 1.29 -19.32
C CYS A 213 2.15 2.67 -19.66
N PRO A 214 1.15 2.79 -20.57
CA PRO A 214 0.50 4.07 -20.79
C PRO A 214 -0.38 4.38 -19.58
N LEU A 215 0.09 5.33 -18.77
CA LEU A 215 -0.67 6.02 -17.72
C LEU A 215 -1.92 6.65 -18.36
N LEU A 216 -2.99 6.77 -17.58
CA LEU A 216 -4.17 7.54 -17.99
C LEU A 216 -3.94 9.03 -17.72
N ASP A 217 -4.26 9.89 -18.68
CA ASP A 217 -4.00 11.34 -18.64
C ASP A 217 -5.07 12.08 -17.83
N SER A 218 -6.22 11.44 -17.62
CA SER A 218 -7.38 12.01 -16.94
C SER A 218 -8.34 10.91 -16.45
N ILE A 219 -9.24 11.28 -15.52
CA ILE A 219 -10.40 10.43 -15.14
C ILE A 219 -11.24 10.09 -16.38
N SER A 220 -11.31 10.95 -17.40
CA SER A 220 -12.04 10.65 -18.64
C SER A 220 -11.36 9.60 -19.52
N ASP A 221 -10.09 9.28 -19.30
CA ASP A 221 -9.43 8.17 -20.00
C ASP A 221 -9.77 6.80 -19.39
N LEU A 222 -10.40 6.78 -18.21
CA LEU A 222 -10.99 5.55 -17.66
C LEU A 222 -12.01 4.91 -18.61
N ASP A 223 -12.74 5.72 -19.38
CA ASP A 223 -13.74 5.24 -20.33
C ASP A 223 -13.11 4.71 -21.62
N LYS A 224 -11.81 4.93 -21.82
CA LYS A 224 -11.01 4.36 -22.91
C LYS A 224 -10.32 3.04 -22.53
N ILE A 225 -10.44 2.60 -21.27
CA ILE A 225 -9.95 1.30 -20.78
C ILE A 225 -10.94 0.20 -21.12
#